data_AF-A0A814LD28-F1
#
_entry.id   AF-A0A814LD28-F1
#
_cell.length_a   1.000
_cell.length_b   1.000
_cell.length_c   1.000
_cell.angle_alpha   90.00
_cell.angle_beta   90.00
_cell.angle_gamma   90.00
#
_symmetry.space_group_name_H-M   'P 1'
#
loop_
_entity.id
_entity.type
_entity.pdbx_description
1 polymer ?
#
loop_
_entity_poly.entity_id
_entity_poly.type
_entity_poly.pdbx_seq_one_letter_code
_entity_poly.pdbx_strand_id
1 'polypeptide(L)'
;MMNNSMTEIFFDEKHVAHQVKFAILLTLQIPSLILSILILLFFSIHRTILRVRQNQGLFILLIVNFIQVTFDLPMVIHYNHLGRVSPATHAYCTWWTFLEYSLNGAGELLMATISIQRHILIFHANLFNNRLNRYVFHHLPLLICIIYPIILYLIIIVFDFSCDGTQWDYSSNACGLANCFMVFNKPLAAADWGVNNGFPIIVITIANVSLIIRVVRQRLRQHGSVSWKKQRRMTIQLLSISCLYMIAWFPGIIVAIIQHLVIPTFLLDIQVEYIFYLTYMICLFIPWICLGLFPEFIKWIWKNVTPRSMSSNVIKPIK
;
A
#
# COMPACT_ATOMS: atom_id res chain seq x y z
N MET A 1 43.42 13.29 -3.73
CA MET A 1 42.87 14.60 -3.30
C MET A 1 41.60 14.84 -4.12
N MET A 2 40.43 14.48 -3.58
CA MET A 2 39.15 14.90 -4.16
C MET A 2 39.01 16.41 -3.88
N ASN A 3 38.75 17.19 -4.92
CA ASN A 3 38.57 18.64 -4.83
C ASN A 3 37.42 19.00 -3.88
N ASN A 4 37.67 19.90 -2.91
CA ASN A 4 36.66 20.40 -1.97
C ASN A 4 35.37 20.89 -2.66
N SER A 5 35.46 21.38 -3.89
CA SER A 5 34.29 21.85 -4.66
C SER A 5 33.31 20.74 -5.05
N MET A 6 33.79 19.51 -5.31
CA MET A 6 32.90 18.39 -5.67
C MET A 6 32.08 17.93 -4.47
N THR A 7 32.69 17.98 -3.28
CA THR A 7 32.05 17.62 -2.02
C THR A 7 30.93 18.61 -1.69
N GLU A 8 31.17 19.91 -1.81
CA GLU A 8 30.16 20.95 -1.54
C GLU A 8 28.93 20.84 -2.46
N ILE A 9 29.14 20.60 -3.76
CA ILE A 9 28.03 20.44 -4.73
C ILE A 9 27.17 19.21 -4.39
N PHE A 10 27.79 18.09 -4.02
CA PHE A 10 27.08 16.86 -3.67
C PHE A 10 26.26 16.98 -2.38
N PHE A 11 26.75 17.75 -1.39
CA PHE A 11 25.99 18.04 -0.17
C PHE A 11 24.75 18.88 -0.45
N ASP A 12 24.83 19.84 -1.38
CA ASP A 12 23.71 20.69 -1.77
C ASP A 12 22.60 19.89 -2.49
N GLU A 13 22.97 19.02 -3.43
CA GLU A 13 22.01 18.18 -4.17
C GLU A 13 21.21 17.24 -3.26
N LYS A 14 21.87 16.54 -2.33
CA LYS A 14 21.19 15.65 -1.37
C LYS A 14 20.26 16.42 -0.44
N HIS A 15 20.69 17.59 0.01
CA HIS A 15 19.88 18.43 0.88
C HIS A 15 18.60 18.88 0.17
N VAL A 16 18.72 19.37 -1.08
CA VAL A 16 17.56 19.76 -1.90
C VAL A 16 16.63 18.57 -2.13
N ALA A 17 17.16 17.39 -2.47
CA ALA A 17 16.35 16.19 -2.67
C ALA A 17 15.55 15.82 -1.41
N HIS A 18 16.17 15.85 -0.24
CA HIS A 18 15.51 15.59 1.05
C HIS A 18 14.41 16.62 1.35
N GLN A 19 14.64 17.91 1.12
CA GLN A 19 13.62 18.95 1.31
C GLN A 19 12.43 18.79 0.37
N VAL A 20 12.67 18.45 -0.89
CA VAL A 20 11.61 18.18 -1.87
C VAL A 20 10.79 16.95 -1.46
N LYS A 21 11.46 15.85 -1.09
CA LYS A 21 10.81 14.63 -0.58
C LYS A 21 9.96 14.94 0.66
N PHE A 22 10.50 15.67 1.62
CA PHE A 22 9.80 16.12 2.83
C PHE A 22 8.54 16.91 2.48
N ALA A 23 8.65 17.95 1.64
CA ALA A 23 7.53 18.80 1.27
C ALA A 23 6.43 18.02 0.55
N ILE A 24 6.78 17.13 -0.39
CA ILE A 24 5.81 16.33 -1.15
C ILE A 24 5.10 15.34 -0.22
N LEU A 25 5.85 14.57 0.57
CA LEU A 25 5.28 13.54 1.44
C LEU A 25 4.38 14.17 2.51
N LEU A 26 4.80 15.26 3.16
CA LEU A 26 4.01 15.95 4.17
C LEU A 26 2.71 16.51 3.57
N THR A 27 2.80 17.19 2.42
CA THR A 27 1.64 17.79 1.75
C THR A 27 0.61 16.75 1.35
N LEU A 28 1.05 15.56 0.93
CA LEU A 28 0.15 14.46 0.56
C LEU A 28 -0.36 13.67 1.78
N GLN A 29 0.43 13.58 2.86
CA GLN A 29 0.07 12.84 4.06
C GLN A 29 -1.13 13.44 4.78
N ILE A 30 -1.14 14.76 4.99
CA ILE A 30 -2.22 15.45 5.71
C ILE A 30 -3.61 15.13 5.12
N PRO A 31 -3.87 15.35 3.81
CA PRO A 31 -5.17 15.02 3.24
C PRO A 31 -5.40 13.51 3.15
N SER A 32 -4.36 12.69 2.96
CA SER A 32 -4.48 11.22 2.98
C SER A 32 -4.97 10.70 4.34
N LEU A 33 -4.45 11.25 5.45
CA LEU A 33 -4.89 10.92 6.81
C LEU A 33 -6.35 11.33 7.04
N ILE A 34 -6.71 12.57 6.68
CA ILE A 34 -8.09 13.06 6.82
C ILE A 34 -9.05 12.15 6.03
N LEU A 35 -8.73 11.82 4.78
CA LEU A 35 -9.55 10.93 3.97
C LEU A 35 -9.64 9.52 4.55
N SER A 36 -8.53 8.97 5.04
CA SER A 36 -8.50 7.64 5.67
C SER A 36 -9.42 7.59 6.90
N ILE A 37 -9.34 8.60 7.77
CA ILE A 37 -10.23 8.72 8.95
C ILE A 37 -11.69 8.80 8.52
N LEU A 38 -12.02 9.66 7.55
CA LEU A 38 -13.39 9.81 7.06
C LEU A 38 -13.93 8.50 6.45
N ILE A 39 -13.11 7.78 5.69
CA ILE A 39 -13.49 6.49 5.08
C ILE A 39 -13.72 5.44 6.17
N LEU A 40 -12.82 5.33 7.16
CA LEU A 40 -12.96 4.39 8.27
C LEU A 40 -14.20 4.69 9.12
N LEU A 41 -14.47 5.98 9.39
CA LEU A 41 -15.69 6.42 10.07
C LEU A 41 -16.93 6.06 9.26
N PHE A 42 -16.92 6.29 7.94
CA PHE A 42 -18.01 5.94 7.05
C PHE A 42 -18.33 4.44 7.10
N PHE A 43 -17.32 3.56 7.00
CA PHE A 43 -17.52 2.12 7.11
C PHE A 43 -18.02 1.70 8.51
N SER A 44 -17.57 2.40 9.56
CA SER A 44 -17.99 2.14 10.94
C SER A 44 -19.46 2.50 11.18
N ILE A 45 -19.93 3.60 10.60
CA ILE A 45 -21.34 4.04 10.64
C ILE A 45 -22.21 3.14 9.74
N HIS A 46 -21.75 2.87 8.52
CA HIS A 46 -22.50 2.12 7.52
C HIS A 46 -22.08 0.64 7.45
N ARG A 47 -22.24 -0.07 8.57
CA ARG A 47 -21.88 -1.50 8.70
C ARG A 47 -22.52 -2.40 7.65
N THR A 48 -23.68 -2.01 7.10
CA THR A 48 -24.35 -2.75 6.02
C THR A 48 -23.50 -2.81 4.74
N ILE A 49 -22.75 -1.76 4.44
CA ILE A 49 -21.83 -1.69 3.29
C ILE A 49 -20.62 -2.61 3.54
N LEU A 50 -20.11 -2.63 4.77
CA LEU A 50 -19.00 -3.52 5.17
C LEU A 50 -19.39 -5.00 5.15
N ARG A 51 -20.68 -5.32 5.30
CA ARG A 51 -21.18 -6.70 5.23
C ARG A 51 -21.04 -7.32 3.83
N VAL A 52 -20.87 -6.49 2.80
CA VAL A 52 -20.56 -6.96 1.45
C VAL A 52 -19.13 -7.49 1.43
N ARG A 53 -18.95 -8.78 1.11
CA ARG A 53 -17.67 -9.49 1.21
C ARG A 53 -16.51 -8.78 0.49
N GLN A 54 -16.78 -8.20 -0.67
CA GLN A 54 -15.79 -7.45 -1.46
C GLN A 54 -15.21 -6.26 -0.70
N ASN A 55 -16.02 -5.61 0.14
CA ASN A 55 -15.62 -4.44 0.90
C ASN A 55 -14.82 -4.82 2.15
N GLN A 56 -14.92 -6.06 2.64
CA GLN A 56 -14.20 -6.49 3.85
C GLN A 56 -12.69 -6.54 3.64
N GLY A 57 -12.23 -7.13 2.53
CA GLY A 57 -10.81 -7.17 2.19
C GLY A 57 -10.25 -5.77 2.00
N LEU A 58 -10.97 -4.91 1.27
CA LEU A 58 -10.57 -3.52 1.10
C LEU A 58 -10.55 -2.74 2.42
N PHE A 59 -11.50 -2.98 3.31
CA PHE A 59 -11.52 -2.34 4.62
C PHE A 59 -10.31 -2.75 5.47
N ILE A 60 -9.92 -4.03 5.45
CA ILE A 60 -8.69 -4.49 6.12
C ILE A 60 -7.46 -3.83 5.50
N LEU A 61 -7.39 -3.75 4.16
CA LEU A 61 -6.32 -3.04 3.47
C LEU A 61 -6.25 -1.56 3.87
N LEU A 62 -7.41 -0.89 4.02
CA LEU A 62 -7.49 0.49 4.49
C LEU A 62 -7.03 0.66 5.94
N ILE A 63 -7.25 -0.33 6.81
CA ILE A 63 -6.73 -0.31 8.18
C ILE A 63 -5.20 -0.41 8.17
N VAL A 64 -4.64 -1.39 7.45
CA VAL A 64 -3.17 -1.53 7.32
C VAL A 64 -2.57 -0.25 6.75
N ASN A 65 -3.18 0.29 5.70
CA ASN A 65 -2.79 1.55 5.10
C ASN A 65 -2.86 2.74 6.08
N PHE A 66 -3.93 2.84 6.87
CA PHE A 66 -4.06 3.89 7.87
C PHE A 66 -2.97 3.81 8.95
N ILE A 67 -2.63 2.58 9.40
CA ILE A 67 -1.52 2.36 10.33
C ILE A 67 -0.20 2.81 9.68
N GLN A 68 0.04 2.46 8.42
CA GLN A 68 1.26 2.86 7.71
C GLN A 68 1.37 4.39 7.57
N VAL A 69 0.31 5.08 7.14
CA VAL A 69 0.34 6.55 7.00
C VAL A 69 0.46 7.24 8.36
N THR A 70 -0.06 6.65 9.43
CA THR A 70 -0.02 7.21 10.79
C THR A 70 1.28 6.98 11.53
N PHE A 71 1.91 5.81 11.34
CA PHE A 71 3.08 5.40 12.13
C PHE A 71 4.37 5.35 11.32
N ASP A 72 4.35 4.73 10.14
CA ASP A 72 5.54 4.54 9.31
C ASP A 72 5.95 5.83 8.60
N LEU A 73 5.01 6.43 7.86
CA LEU A 73 5.29 7.59 7.01
C LEU A 73 5.83 8.82 7.77
N PRO A 74 5.37 9.16 9.00
CA PRO A 74 5.99 10.23 9.77
C PRO A 74 7.47 10.01 10.07
N MET A 75 7.92 8.76 10.26
CA MET A 75 9.33 8.46 10.51
C MET A 75 10.18 8.77 9.28
N VAL A 76 9.69 8.38 8.10
CA VAL A 76 10.29 8.74 6.80
C VAL A 76 10.32 10.26 6.61
N ILE A 77 9.21 10.95 6.88
CA ILE A 77 9.15 12.43 6.75
C ILE A 77 10.12 13.10 7.72
N HIS A 78 10.23 12.60 8.96
CA HIS A 78 11.17 13.11 9.94
C HIS A 78 12.63 12.91 9.50
N TYR A 79 12.95 11.74 8.94
CA TYR A 79 14.24 11.48 8.33
C TYR A 79 14.54 12.46 7.18
N ASN A 80 13.60 12.70 6.26
CA ASN A 80 13.80 13.65 5.16
C ASN A 80 13.93 15.10 5.64
N HIS A 81 13.34 15.44 6.79
CA HIS A 81 13.53 16.77 7.39
C HIS A 81 14.94 16.95 7.97
N LEU A 82 15.45 15.94 8.68
CA LEU A 82 16.73 16.02 9.38
C LEU A 82 17.94 15.58 8.53
N GLY A 83 17.70 14.80 7.48
CA GLY A 83 18.72 14.11 6.69
C GLY A 83 19.45 12.99 7.43
N ARG A 84 18.92 12.55 8.57
CA ARG A 84 19.47 11.46 9.41
C ARG A 84 18.40 10.85 10.29
N VAL A 85 18.64 9.62 10.73
CA VAL A 85 17.77 8.91 11.66
C VAL A 85 17.87 9.53 13.06
N SER A 86 16.73 9.83 13.69
CA SER A 86 16.65 10.37 15.05
C SER A 86 15.44 9.76 15.79
N PRO A 87 15.63 9.07 16.92
CA PRO A 87 16.91 8.83 17.61
C PRO A 87 17.77 7.78 16.90
N ALA A 88 19.08 8.04 16.78
CA ALA A 88 20.06 7.11 16.22
C ALA A 88 20.39 5.99 17.23
N THR A 89 19.42 5.10 17.46
CA THR A 89 19.52 3.99 18.41
C THR A 89 19.15 2.69 17.75
N HIS A 90 19.76 1.59 18.23
CA HIS A 90 19.45 0.24 17.78
C HIS A 90 17.96 -0.06 17.82
N ALA A 91 17.33 0.13 18.98
CA ALA A 91 15.93 -0.20 19.21
C ALA A 91 14.97 0.56 18.28
N TYR A 92 15.27 1.83 17.98
CA TYR A 92 14.46 2.63 17.06
C TYR A 92 14.51 2.07 15.63
N CYS A 93 15.71 1.74 15.13
CA CYS A 93 15.87 1.14 13.81
C CYS A 93 15.21 -0.22 13.70
N THR A 94 15.46 -1.11 14.67
CA THR A 94 14.81 -2.44 14.71
C THR A 94 13.29 -2.31 14.67
N TRP A 95 12.71 -1.40 15.45
CA TRP A 95 11.26 -1.18 15.47
C TRP A 95 10.74 -0.58 14.16
N TRP A 96 11.41 0.44 13.63
CA TRP A 96 11.00 1.09 12.39
C TRP A 96 11.02 0.10 11.23
N THR A 97 12.15 -0.59 11.01
CA THR A 97 12.26 -1.60 9.96
C THR A 97 11.24 -2.72 10.14
N PHE A 98 11.04 -3.23 11.36
CA PHE A 98 10.01 -4.24 11.62
C PHE A 98 8.62 -3.77 11.18
N LEU A 99 8.24 -2.54 11.54
CA LEU A 99 6.95 -1.96 11.24
C LEU A 99 6.79 -1.74 9.72
N GLU A 100 7.79 -1.18 9.06
CA GLU A 100 7.79 -0.95 7.61
C GLU A 100 7.62 -2.25 6.83
N TYR A 101 8.47 -3.24 7.08
CA TYR A 101 8.44 -4.52 6.36
C TYR A 101 7.14 -5.29 6.61
N SER A 102 6.66 -5.30 7.87
CA SER A 102 5.39 -5.95 8.22
C SER A 102 4.20 -5.32 7.52
N LEU A 103 4.12 -3.99 7.49
CA LEU A 103 3.00 -3.28 6.87
C LEU A 103 3.04 -3.34 5.34
N ASN A 104 4.21 -3.18 4.73
CA ASN A 104 4.37 -3.33 3.28
C ASN A 104 4.03 -4.75 2.82
N GLY A 105 4.61 -5.77 3.46
CA GLY A 105 4.31 -7.16 3.15
C GLY A 105 2.84 -7.52 3.36
N ALA A 106 2.22 -7.03 4.43
CA ALA A 106 0.79 -7.22 4.66
C ALA A 106 -0.06 -6.54 3.58
N GLY A 107 0.27 -5.31 3.20
CA GLY A 107 -0.41 -4.57 2.12
C GLY A 107 -0.37 -5.30 0.79
N GLU A 108 0.80 -5.79 0.39
CA GLU A 108 1.01 -6.52 -0.86
C GLU A 108 0.29 -7.87 -0.89
N LEU A 109 0.44 -8.68 0.16
CA LEU A 109 -0.23 -9.98 0.26
C LEU A 109 -1.75 -9.82 0.31
N LEU A 110 -2.26 -8.81 1.03
CA LEU A 110 -3.68 -8.47 1.01
C LEU A 110 -4.12 -8.08 -0.39
N MET A 111 -3.38 -7.23 -1.09
CA MET A 111 -3.73 -6.76 -2.42
C MET A 111 -3.76 -7.91 -3.44
N ALA A 112 -2.80 -8.81 -3.38
CA ALA A 112 -2.77 -10.04 -4.17
C ALA A 112 -3.97 -10.94 -3.84
N THR A 113 -4.24 -11.17 -2.56
CA THR A 113 -5.35 -12.00 -2.08
C THR A 113 -6.71 -11.42 -2.47
N ILE A 114 -6.93 -10.11 -2.30
CA ILE A 114 -8.16 -9.42 -2.70
C ILE A 114 -8.36 -9.56 -4.22
N SER A 115 -7.29 -9.49 -5.01
CA SER A 115 -7.32 -9.70 -6.46
C SER A 115 -7.78 -11.11 -6.82
N ILE A 116 -7.25 -12.14 -6.16
CA ILE A 116 -7.69 -13.53 -6.33
C ILE A 116 -9.14 -13.70 -5.88
N GLN A 117 -9.47 -13.29 -4.67
CA GLN A 117 -10.82 -13.42 -4.10
C GLN A 117 -11.87 -12.79 -4.99
N ARG A 118 -11.53 -11.66 -5.60
CA ARG A 118 -12.40 -10.99 -6.55
C ARG A 118 -12.67 -11.83 -7.80
N HIS A 119 -11.65 -12.47 -8.37
CA HIS A 119 -11.86 -13.41 -9.46
C HIS A 119 -12.83 -14.50 -9.06
N ILE A 120 -12.59 -15.12 -7.90
CA ILE A 120 -13.47 -16.18 -7.39
C ILE A 120 -14.89 -15.65 -7.18
N LEU A 121 -15.08 -14.45 -6.63
CA LEU A 121 -16.39 -13.85 -6.39
C LEU A 121 -17.16 -13.55 -7.68
N ILE A 122 -16.48 -13.16 -8.76
CA ILE A 122 -17.11 -12.86 -10.05
C ILE A 122 -17.48 -14.16 -10.78
N PHE A 123 -16.58 -15.16 -10.80
CA PHE A 123 -16.75 -16.35 -11.64
C PHE A 123 -17.36 -17.55 -10.90
N HIS A 124 -17.17 -17.63 -9.60
CA HIS A 124 -17.57 -18.75 -8.76
C HIS A 124 -18.32 -18.25 -7.52
N ALA A 125 -19.28 -17.34 -7.70
CA ALA A 125 -20.08 -16.77 -6.60
C ALA A 125 -20.73 -17.86 -5.71
N ASN A 126 -21.14 -18.99 -6.32
CA ASN A 126 -21.74 -20.13 -5.63
C ASN A 126 -20.80 -20.79 -4.61
N LEU A 127 -19.49 -20.70 -4.81
CA LEU A 127 -18.48 -21.26 -3.90
C LEU A 127 -18.59 -20.68 -2.49
N PHE A 128 -19.06 -19.43 -2.36
CA PHE A 128 -19.21 -18.74 -1.08
C PHE A 128 -20.59 -18.92 -0.41
N ASN A 129 -21.47 -19.75 -0.98
CA ASN A 129 -22.75 -20.08 -0.36
C ASN A 129 -22.55 -20.96 0.87
N ASN A 130 -21.61 -21.90 0.82
CA ASN A 130 -21.23 -22.72 1.97
C ASN A 130 -20.44 -21.91 3.01
N ARG A 131 -20.74 -22.10 4.30
CA ARG A 131 -20.05 -21.44 5.42
C ARG A 131 -18.57 -21.85 5.49
N LEU A 132 -18.27 -23.13 5.29
CA LEU A 132 -16.89 -23.64 5.34
C LEU A 132 -16.03 -23.00 4.24
N ASN A 133 -16.50 -23.07 2.99
CA ASN A 133 -15.81 -22.44 1.86
C ASN A 133 -15.63 -20.94 2.06
N ARG A 134 -16.60 -20.25 2.65
CA ARG A 134 -16.44 -18.84 2.98
C ARG A 134 -15.30 -18.60 3.97
N TYR A 135 -15.17 -19.43 4.99
CA TYR A 135 -14.06 -19.30 5.92
C TYR A 135 -12.72 -19.56 5.22
N VAL A 136 -12.62 -20.66 4.47
CA VAL A 136 -11.38 -21.11 3.81
C VAL A 136 -10.93 -20.17 2.69
N PHE A 137 -11.84 -19.67 1.85
CA PHE A 137 -11.48 -18.88 0.67
C PHE A 137 -11.55 -17.36 0.87
N HIS A 138 -12.17 -16.90 1.96
CA HIS A 138 -12.33 -15.45 2.23
C HIS A 138 -11.62 -15.02 3.51
N HIS A 139 -12.00 -15.57 4.66
CA HIS A 139 -11.53 -15.07 5.96
C HIS A 139 -10.12 -15.55 6.29
N LEU A 140 -9.84 -16.84 6.10
CA LEU A 140 -8.53 -17.43 6.41
C LEU A 140 -7.39 -16.80 5.59
N PRO A 141 -7.50 -16.59 4.26
CA PRO A 141 -6.43 -15.98 3.49
C PRO A 141 -6.16 -14.52 3.92
N LEU A 142 -7.20 -13.74 4.20
CA LEU A 142 -7.04 -12.35 4.68
C LEU A 142 -6.35 -12.33 6.06
N LEU A 143 -6.71 -13.26 6.95
CA LEU A 143 -6.08 -13.37 8.26
C LEU A 143 -4.59 -13.76 8.13
N ILE A 144 -4.28 -14.74 7.28
CA ILE A 144 -2.91 -15.16 7.00
C ILE A 144 -2.08 -13.98 6.46
N CYS A 145 -2.63 -13.20 5.52
CA CYS A 145 -1.92 -12.04 4.95
C CYS A 145 -1.53 -10.98 5.99
N ILE A 146 -2.24 -10.89 7.11
CA ILE A 146 -1.90 -9.98 8.22
C ILE A 146 -0.91 -10.65 9.18
N ILE A 147 -1.22 -11.86 9.63
CA ILE A 147 -0.45 -12.53 10.69
C ILE A 147 0.93 -12.96 10.17
N TYR A 148 1.02 -13.46 8.94
CA TYR A 148 2.27 -14.02 8.40
C TYR A 148 3.41 -12.98 8.34
N PRO A 149 3.25 -11.79 7.74
CA PRO A 149 4.33 -10.79 7.71
C PRO A 149 4.75 -10.37 9.11
N ILE A 150 3.79 -10.14 10.01
CA ILE A 150 4.08 -9.76 11.39
C ILE A 150 4.93 -10.83 12.08
N ILE A 151 4.55 -12.11 12.01
CA ILE A 151 5.32 -13.19 12.65
C ILE A 151 6.69 -13.34 11.98
N LEU A 152 6.73 -13.34 10.65
CA LEU A 152 7.97 -13.51 9.91
C LEU A 152 8.99 -12.42 10.28
N TYR A 153 8.61 -11.15 10.14
CA TYR A 153 9.50 -10.02 10.41
C TYR A 153 9.81 -9.87 11.90
N LEU A 154 8.92 -10.28 12.79
CA LEU A 154 9.23 -10.35 14.22
C LEU A 154 10.36 -11.36 14.46
N ILE A 155 10.32 -12.53 13.82
CA ILE A 155 11.38 -13.54 13.95
C ILE A 155 12.69 -13.04 13.34
N ILE A 156 12.67 -12.57 12.10
CA ILE A 156 13.92 -12.28 11.36
C ILE A 156 14.55 -10.91 11.68
N ILE A 157 13.78 -9.93 12.17
CA ILE A 157 14.32 -8.60 12.53
C ILE A 157 14.52 -8.46 14.04
N VAL A 158 13.58 -8.94 14.86
CA VAL A 158 13.62 -8.70 16.32
C VAL A 158 14.33 -9.81 17.07
N PHE A 159 14.10 -11.08 16.69
CA PHE A 159 14.66 -12.23 17.41
C PHE A 159 15.93 -12.83 16.79
N ASP A 160 16.34 -12.40 15.61
CA ASP A 160 17.58 -12.89 15.00
C ASP A 160 18.80 -12.32 15.75
N PHE A 161 19.51 -13.21 16.46
CA PHE A 161 20.71 -12.90 17.23
C PHE A 161 21.89 -12.44 16.38
N SER A 162 21.82 -12.58 15.06
CA SER A 162 22.85 -12.11 14.14
C SER A 162 22.91 -10.59 14.06
N CYS A 163 21.87 -9.89 14.53
CA CYS A 163 21.77 -8.44 14.46
C CYS A 163 22.25 -7.81 15.78
N ASP A 164 23.54 -7.50 15.86
CA ASP A 164 24.17 -6.84 17.02
C ASP A 164 24.00 -5.31 17.04
N GLY A 165 23.39 -4.76 15.99
CA GLY A 165 23.13 -3.34 15.81
C GLY A 165 24.26 -2.53 15.18
N THR A 166 25.40 -3.13 14.87
CA THR A 166 26.51 -2.45 14.20
C THR A 166 26.26 -2.23 12.70
N GLN A 167 25.27 -2.91 12.14
CA GLN A 167 24.92 -2.92 10.72
C GLN A 167 24.03 -1.73 10.29
N TRP A 168 23.41 -1.03 11.25
CA TRP A 168 22.45 0.03 10.93
C TRP A 168 23.14 1.26 10.36
N ASP A 169 22.62 1.75 9.24
CA ASP A 169 23.06 3.01 8.64
C ASP A 169 22.12 4.14 9.03
N TYR A 170 22.49 4.88 10.07
CA TYR A 170 21.72 6.03 10.56
C TYR A 170 21.72 7.23 9.59
N SER A 171 22.51 7.18 8.51
CA SER A 171 22.52 8.20 7.46
C SER A 171 21.58 7.88 6.29
N SER A 172 20.90 6.73 6.33
CA SER A 172 20.02 6.25 5.28
C SER A 172 18.57 6.08 5.77
N ASN A 173 17.61 6.18 4.86
CA ASN A 173 16.19 6.00 5.16
C ASN A 173 15.94 4.57 5.66
N ALA A 174 15.00 4.40 6.58
CA ALA A 174 14.70 3.10 7.21
C ALA A 174 15.93 2.43 7.86
N CYS A 175 16.91 3.23 8.30
CA CYS A 175 18.19 2.77 8.84
C CYS A 175 19.05 1.97 7.86
N GLY A 176 18.85 2.20 6.55
CA GLY A 176 19.59 1.59 5.46
C GLY A 176 19.01 0.27 4.95
N LEU A 177 19.52 -0.16 3.79
CA LEU A 177 19.17 -1.46 3.19
C LEU A 177 19.88 -2.65 3.85
N ALA A 178 20.83 -2.39 4.73
CA ALA A 178 21.62 -3.39 5.41
C ALA A 178 20.89 -3.93 6.64
N ASN A 179 19.63 -4.38 6.48
CA ASN A 179 19.04 -5.27 7.49
C ASN A 179 20.00 -6.43 7.67
N CYS A 180 20.30 -6.79 8.91
CA CYS A 180 21.40 -7.74 9.13
C CYS A 180 21.17 -9.08 8.42
N PHE A 181 19.90 -9.52 8.30
CA PHE A 181 19.56 -10.71 7.52
C PHE A 181 19.83 -10.56 6.01
N MET A 182 19.73 -9.35 5.45
CA MET A 182 20.04 -9.09 4.04
C MET A 182 21.53 -9.18 3.73
N VAL A 183 22.38 -8.77 4.68
CA VAL A 183 23.84 -8.82 4.53
C VAL A 183 24.38 -10.23 4.81
N PHE A 184 23.96 -10.83 5.93
CA PHE A 184 24.54 -12.09 6.41
C PHE A 184 23.87 -13.33 5.84
N ASN A 185 22.60 -13.26 5.44
CA ASN A 185 21.83 -14.39 4.95
C ASN A 185 21.23 -14.11 3.57
N LYS A 186 22.11 -14.08 2.55
CA LYS A 186 21.72 -13.84 1.14
C LYS A 186 20.56 -14.74 0.65
N PRO A 187 20.50 -16.04 0.98
CA PRO A 187 19.36 -16.87 0.61
C PRO A 187 18.03 -16.41 1.22
N LEU A 188 18.03 -16.04 2.50
CA LEU A 188 16.84 -15.52 3.17
C LEU A 188 16.42 -14.17 2.59
N ALA A 189 17.40 -13.30 2.29
CA ALA A 189 17.17 -12.03 1.61
C ALA A 189 16.51 -12.21 0.23
N ALA A 190 17.04 -13.14 -0.57
CA ALA A 190 16.48 -13.46 -1.89
C ALA A 190 15.09 -14.09 -1.79
N ALA A 191 14.84 -14.92 -0.76
CA ALA A 191 13.54 -15.50 -0.51
C ALA A 191 12.52 -14.44 -0.07
N ASP A 192 12.89 -13.54 0.84
CA ASP A 192 12.03 -12.45 1.29
C ASP A 192 11.66 -11.53 0.11
N TRP A 193 12.67 -11.08 -0.62
CA TRP A 193 12.48 -10.23 -1.76
C TRP A 193 11.66 -10.91 -2.88
N GLY A 194 11.97 -12.16 -3.22
CA GLY A 194 11.29 -12.89 -4.29
C GLY A 194 9.88 -13.36 -3.92
N VAL A 195 9.70 -13.92 -2.72
CA VAL A 195 8.44 -14.55 -2.29
C VAL A 195 7.50 -13.56 -1.62
N ASN A 196 8.01 -12.67 -0.75
CA ASN A 196 7.14 -11.76 -0.02
C ASN A 196 6.85 -10.47 -0.79
N ASN A 197 7.75 -10.04 -1.68
CA ASN A 197 7.54 -8.82 -2.48
C ASN A 197 7.29 -9.13 -3.97
N GLY A 198 8.16 -9.92 -4.61
CA GLY A 198 8.05 -10.22 -6.04
C GLY A 198 6.80 -11.03 -6.43
N PHE A 199 6.52 -12.10 -5.69
CA PHE A 199 5.40 -13.00 -5.99
C PHE A 199 4.02 -12.33 -5.90
N PRO A 200 3.68 -11.53 -4.86
CA PRO A 200 2.44 -10.77 -4.83
C PRO A 200 2.25 -9.87 -6.04
N ILE A 201 3.30 -9.17 -6.49
CA ILE A 201 3.21 -8.29 -7.67
C ILE A 201 2.90 -9.10 -8.93
N ILE A 202 3.56 -10.24 -9.15
CA ILE A 202 3.28 -11.14 -10.27
C ILE A 202 1.82 -11.62 -10.23
N VAL A 203 1.34 -12.03 -9.04
CA VAL A 203 -0.05 -12.47 -8.84
C VAL A 203 -1.03 -11.34 -9.15
N ILE A 204 -0.76 -10.12 -8.67
CA ILE A 204 -1.57 -8.93 -8.95
C ILE A 204 -1.61 -8.67 -10.46
N THR A 205 -0.47 -8.70 -11.16
CA THR A 205 -0.42 -8.49 -12.61
C THR A 205 -1.24 -9.53 -13.36
N ILE A 206 -1.03 -10.82 -13.08
CA ILE A 206 -1.76 -11.92 -13.74
C ILE A 206 -3.26 -11.80 -13.46
N ALA A 207 -3.64 -11.52 -12.21
CA ALA A 207 -5.03 -11.31 -11.83
C ALA A 207 -5.63 -10.13 -12.61
N ASN A 208 -4.97 -8.99 -12.70
CA ASN A 208 -5.52 -7.83 -13.41
C ASN A 208 -5.67 -8.05 -14.91
N VAL A 209 -4.64 -8.62 -15.56
CA VAL A 209 -4.71 -8.99 -16.98
C VAL A 209 -5.85 -9.96 -17.24
N SER A 210 -5.95 -11.02 -16.43
CA SER A 210 -7.04 -12.00 -16.52
C SER A 210 -8.41 -11.34 -16.33
N LEU A 211 -8.51 -10.35 -15.43
CA LEU A 211 -9.76 -9.67 -15.14
C LEU A 211 -10.18 -8.79 -16.31
N ILE A 212 -9.25 -8.02 -16.89
CA ILE A 212 -9.50 -7.18 -18.06
C ILE A 212 -9.98 -8.03 -19.24
N ILE A 213 -9.24 -9.09 -19.58
CA ILE A 213 -9.59 -9.99 -20.70
C ILE A 213 -11.02 -10.54 -20.51
N ARG A 214 -11.35 -10.98 -19.30
CA ARG A 214 -12.67 -11.56 -19.01
C ARG A 214 -13.78 -10.53 -18.99
N VAL A 215 -13.55 -9.33 -18.44
CA VAL A 215 -14.52 -8.23 -18.45
C VAL A 215 -14.84 -7.81 -19.89
N VAL A 216 -13.83 -7.74 -20.76
CA VAL A 216 -14.04 -7.49 -22.20
C VAL A 216 -14.86 -8.62 -22.84
N ARG A 217 -14.50 -9.89 -22.59
CA ARG A 217 -15.26 -11.04 -23.13
C ARG A 217 -16.70 -11.09 -22.62
N GLN A 218 -16.94 -10.79 -21.35
CA GLN A 218 -18.28 -10.79 -20.77
C GLN A 218 -19.13 -9.67 -21.35
N ARG A 219 -18.56 -8.48 -21.57
CA ARG A 219 -19.23 -7.37 -22.24
C ARG A 219 -19.68 -7.74 -23.65
N LEU A 220 -18.85 -8.48 -24.39
CA LEU A 220 -19.20 -8.95 -25.73
C LEU A 220 -20.33 -9.99 -25.73
N ARG A 221 -20.48 -10.77 -24.65
CA ARG A 221 -21.50 -11.84 -24.54
C ARG A 221 -22.83 -11.37 -23.94
N GLN A 222 -22.83 -10.38 -23.06
CA GLN A 222 -24.03 -9.96 -22.32
C GLN A 222 -24.49 -8.57 -22.76
N HIS A 223 -25.61 -8.52 -23.52
CA HIS A 223 -26.29 -7.28 -23.93
C HIS A 223 -27.15 -6.63 -22.82
N GLY A 224 -27.06 -7.08 -21.57
CA GLY A 224 -27.86 -6.56 -20.44
C GLY A 224 -27.21 -5.36 -19.71
N SER A 225 -27.91 -4.23 -19.62
CA SER A 225 -27.32 -2.94 -19.24
C SER A 225 -27.23 -2.65 -17.72
N VAL A 226 -28.02 -3.33 -16.87
CA VAL A 226 -28.27 -2.85 -15.50
C VAL A 226 -27.27 -3.37 -14.44
N SER A 227 -26.79 -4.62 -14.52
CA SER A 227 -25.77 -5.12 -13.56
C SER A 227 -24.34 -4.65 -13.91
N TRP A 228 -24.13 -4.24 -15.17
CA TRP A 228 -22.81 -3.90 -15.71
C TRP A 228 -22.19 -2.66 -15.05
N LYS A 229 -22.97 -1.60 -14.82
CA LYS A 229 -22.47 -0.35 -14.22
C LYS A 229 -21.86 -0.59 -12.84
N LYS A 230 -22.52 -1.43 -12.01
CA LYS A 230 -22.06 -1.77 -10.67
C LYS A 230 -20.78 -2.62 -10.72
N GLN A 231 -20.76 -3.68 -11.54
CA GLN A 231 -19.58 -4.52 -11.69
C GLN A 231 -18.38 -3.73 -12.25
N ARG A 232 -18.59 -2.88 -13.26
CA ARG A 232 -17.54 -2.04 -13.85
C ARG A 232 -16.90 -1.10 -12.83
N ARG A 233 -17.69 -0.43 -11.99
CA ARG A 233 -17.15 0.50 -10.98
C ARG A 233 -16.24 -0.21 -9.99
N MET A 234 -16.71 -1.33 -9.43
CA MET A 234 -15.87 -2.14 -8.55
C MET A 234 -14.62 -2.61 -9.28
N THR A 235 -14.70 -2.93 -10.60
CA THR A 235 -13.56 -3.34 -11.44
C THR A 235 -12.51 -2.28 -11.52
N ILE A 236 -12.92 -1.07 -11.87
CA ILE A 236 -12.03 0.06 -11.97
C ILE A 236 -11.34 0.31 -10.63
N GLN A 237 -12.05 0.16 -9.51
CA GLN A 237 -11.46 0.36 -8.17
C GLN A 237 -10.24 -0.51 -7.90
N LEU A 238 -10.40 -1.82 -7.96
CA LEU A 238 -9.28 -2.71 -7.66
C LEU A 238 -8.18 -2.59 -8.72
N LEU A 239 -8.55 -2.36 -9.98
CA LEU A 239 -7.57 -2.17 -11.05
C LEU A 239 -6.73 -0.91 -10.79
N SER A 240 -7.35 0.20 -10.37
CA SER A 240 -6.64 1.43 -10.00
C SER A 240 -5.68 1.20 -8.84
N ILE A 241 -6.12 0.52 -7.77
CA ILE A 241 -5.23 0.19 -6.64
C ILE A 241 -4.11 -0.75 -7.11
N SER A 242 -4.41 -1.75 -7.93
CA SER A 242 -3.39 -2.66 -8.45
C SER A 242 -2.35 -1.97 -9.32
N CYS A 243 -2.78 -1.05 -10.19
CA CYS A 243 -1.88 -0.25 -11.00
C CYS A 243 -0.95 0.59 -10.12
N LEU A 244 -1.45 1.13 -9.00
CA LEU A 244 -0.62 1.84 -8.04
C LEU A 244 0.48 0.94 -7.46
N TYR A 245 0.15 -0.29 -7.02
CA TYR A 245 1.15 -1.26 -6.56
C TYR A 245 2.15 -1.64 -7.65
N MET A 246 1.69 -1.88 -8.89
CA MET A 246 2.58 -2.20 -10.01
C MET A 246 3.52 -1.03 -10.32
N ILE A 247 3.03 0.21 -10.40
CA ILE A 247 3.87 1.39 -10.69
C ILE A 247 4.93 1.58 -9.60
N ALA A 248 4.56 1.36 -8.34
CA ALA A 248 5.47 1.53 -7.21
C ALA A 248 6.55 0.44 -7.14
N TRP A 249 6.18 -0.83 -7.31
CA TRP A 249 7.09 -1.96 -7.08
C TRP A 249 7.84 -2.44 -8.33
N PHE A 250 7.25 -2.32 -9.51
CA PHE A 250 7.82 -2.86 -10.74
C PHE A 250 9.22 -2.31 -11.08
N PRO A 251 9.52 -1.00 -10.91
CA PRO A 251 10.88 -0.50 -11.10
C PRO A 251 11.89 -1.17 -10.17
N GLY A 252 11.53 -1.34 -8.89
CA GLY A 252 12.38 -2.01 -7.90
C GLY A 252 12.62 -3.47 -8.27
N ILE A 253 11.62 -4.14 -8.83
CA ILE A 253 11.74 -5.53 -9.28
C ILE A 253 12.68 -5.68 -10.48
N ILE A 254 12.58 -4.78 -11.44
CA ILE A 254 13.50 -4.78 -12.58
C ILE A 254 14.94 -4.58 -12.12
N VAL A 255 15.18 -3.59 -11.26
CA VAL A 255 16.53 -3.28 -10.75
C VAL A 255 17.10 -4.48 -10.00
N ALA A 256 16.32 -5.08 -9.08
CA ALA A 256 16.76 -6.24 -8.31
C ALA A 256 17.07 -7.47 -9.19
N ILE A 257 16.28 -7.75 -10.23
CA ILE A 257 16.57 -8.85 -11.18
C ILE A 257 17.90 -8.60 -11.89
N ILE A 258 18.15 -7.36 -12.35
CA ILE A 258 19.41 -6.99 -13.02
C ILE A 258 20.59 -7.08 -12.03
N GLN A 259 20.39 -6.65 -10.78
CA GLN A 259 21.39 -6.76 -9.73
C GLN A 259 21.78 -8.22 -9.44
N HIS A 260 20.79 -9.12 -9.44
CA HIS A 260 21.04 -10.54 -9.20
C HIS A 260 21.65 -11.27 -10.39
N LEU A 261 21.27 -10.94 -11.62
CA LEU A 261 21.68 -11.68 -12.83
C LEU A 261 22.91 -11.10 -13.53
N VAL A 262 23.13 -9.78 -13.42
CA VAL A 262 24.08 -9.06 -14.28
C VAL A 262 25.14 -8.33 -13.45
N ILE A 263 24.76 -7.30 -12.69
CA ILE A 263 25.71 -6.42 -11.97
C ILE A 263 25.13 -6.05 -10.59
N PRO A 264 25.71 -6.53 -9.47
CA PRO A 264 25.16 -6.30 -8.12
C PRO A 264 24.98 -4.84 -7.70
N THR A 265 25.76 -3.92 -8.27
CA THR A 265 25.71 -2.49 -7.94
C THR A 265 24.84 -1.66 -8.89
N PHE A 266 24.15 -2.31 -9.84
CA PHE A 266 23.35 -1.62 -10.86
C PHE A 266 22.27 -0.75 -10.20
N LEU A 267 22.35 0.57 -10.42
CA LEU A 267 21.40 1.57 -9.92
C LEU A 267 21.11 1.51 -8.41
N LEU A 268 22.05 1.04 -7.60
CA LEU A 268 21.84 0.89 -6.16
C LEU A 268 21.45 2.24 -5.51
N ASP A 269 22.19 3.31 -5.80
CA ASP A 269 21.91 4.65 -5.26
C ASP A 269 20.52 5.15 -5.66
N ILE A 270 20.15 5.00 -6.94
CA ILE A 270 18.82 5.41 -7.43
C ILE A 270 17.71 4.60 -6.77
N GLN A 271 17.95 3.31 -6.53
CA GLN A 271 16.99 2.44 -5.89
C GLN A 271 16.70 2.89 -4.45
N VAL A 272 17.75 3.14 -3.67
CA VAL A 272 17.63 3.60 -2.28
C VAL A 272 16.99 4.99 -2.22
N GLU A 273 17.48 5.91 -3.05
CA GLU A 273 17.12 7.32 -2.97
C GLU A 273 15.74 7.63 -3.56
N TYR A 274 15.28 6.89 -4.59
CA TYR A 274 14.08 7.27 -5.33
C TYR A 274 13.08 6.12 -5.50
N ILE A 275 13.53 4.92 -5.87
CA ILE A 275 12.59 3.83 -6.20
C ILE A 275 11.81 3.38 -4.96
N PHE A 276 12.47 3.22 -3.82
CA PHE A 276 11.76 2.85 -2.59
C PHE A 276 10.79 3.93 -2.11
N TYR A 277 11.02 5.21 -2.43
CA TYR A 277 10.05 6.25 -2.11
C TYR A 277 8.73 6.10 -2.88
N LEU A 278 8.73 5.39 -4.01
CA LEU A 278 7.49 5.09 -4.75
C LEU A 278 6.57 4.17 -3.96
N THR A 279 7.08 3.34 -3.05
CA THR A 279 6.23 2.45 -2.23
C THR A 279 5.41 3.26 -1.22
N TYR A 280 5.96 4.35 -0.66
CA TYR A 280 5.18 5.28 0.17
C TYR A 280 4.08 6.01 -0.60
N MET A 281 4.19 6.13 -1.92
CA MET A 281 3.09 6.67 -2.74
C MET A 281 1.87 5.74 -2.73
N ILE A 282 2.06 4.44 -2.53
CA ILE A 282 0.96 3.49 -2.37
C ILE A 282 0.09 3.92 -1.20
N CYS A 283 0.72 4.13 -0.04
CA CYS A 283 -0.04 4.40 1.17
C CYS A 283 -0.70 5.79 1.13
N LEU A 284 -0.06 6.76 0.47
CA LEU A 284 -0.61 8.08 0.25
C LEU A 284 -1.83 8.08 -0.68
N PHE A 285 -1.82 7.33 -1.79
CA PHE A 285 -2.87 7.40 -2.82
C PHE A 285 -4.04 6.42 -2.65
N ILE A 286 -3.92 5.34 -1.86
CA ILE A 286 -5.03 4.42 -1.58
C ILE A 286 -6.33 5.13 -1.15
N PRO A 287 -6.33 6.05 -0.16
CA PRO A 287 -7.58 6.70 0.28
C PRO A 287 -8.18 7.61 -0.80
N TRP A 288 -7.35 8.25 -1.63
CA TRP A 288 -7.81 9.04 -2.77
C TRP A 288 -8.51 8.19 -3.83
N ILE A 289 -7.93 7.04 -4.16
CA ILE A 289 -8.54 6.07 -5.07
C ILE A 289 -9.88 5.61 -4.48
N CYS A 290 -9.92 5.29 -3.18
CA CYS A 290 -11.16 4.87 -2.53
C CYS A 290 -12.25 5.95 -2.54
N LEU A 291 -11.90 7.24 -2.33
CA LEU A 291 -12.84 8.36 -2.40
C LEU A 291 -13.57 8.40 -3.75
N GLY A 292 -12.84 8.32 -4.87
CA GLY A 292 -13.43 8.40 -6.22
C GLY A 292 -14.35 7.23 -6.59
N LEU A 293 -14.30 6.14 -5.83
CA LEU A 293 -14.90 4.86 -6.22
C LEU A 293 -16.10 4.43 -5.36
N PHE A 294 -16.32 5.08 -4.22
CA PHE A 294 -17.52 4.92 -3.39
C PHE A 294 -18.48 6.11 -3.57
N PRO A 295 -19.46 6.04 -4.49
CA PRO A 295 -20.43 7.11 -4.68
C PRO A 295 -21.30 7.31 -3.43
N GLU A 296 -21.55 6.27 -2.64
CA GLU A 296 -22.30 6.34 -1.39
C GLU A 296 -21.55 7.19 -0.36
N PHE A 297 -20.22 7.08 -0.33
CA PHE A 297 -19.35 7.88 0.53
C PHE A 297 -19.35 9.35 0.10
N ILE A 298 -19.18 9.62 -1.21
CA ILE A 298 -19.26 10.99 -1.74
C ILE A 298 -20.63 11.61 -1.40
N LYS A 299 -21.73 10.90 -1.64
CA LYS A 299 -23.08 11.36 -1.29
C LYS A 299 -23.24 11.63 0.20
N TRP A 300 -22.64 10.79 1.04
CA TRP A 300 -22.64 10.97 2.48
C TRP A 300 -21.85 12.22 2.90
N ILE A 301 -20.67 12.47 2.33
CA ILE A 301 -19.91 13.70 2.57
C ILE A 301 -20.74 14.92 2.17
N TRP A 302 -21.24 14.98 0.94
CA TRP A 302 -22.03 16.12 0.47
C TRP A 302 -23.28 16.36 1.32
N LYS A 303 -23.95 15.31 1.77
CA LYS A 303 -25.13 15.45 2.65
C LYS A 303 -24.79 16.11 3.99
N ASN A 304 -23.60 15.88 4.52
CA ASN A 304 -23.17 16.45 5.81
C ASN A 304 -22.48 17.81 5.66
N VAL A 305 -21.81 18.07 4.52
CA VAL A 305 -21.11 19.34 4.25
C VAL A 305 -22.06 20.41 3.72
N THR A 306 -23.00 20.05 2.84
CA THR A 306 -23.96 21.02 2.33
C THR A 306 -24.95 21.35 3.45
N PRO A 307 -24.99 22.60 3.96
CA PRO A 307 -25.99 22.98 4.94
C PRO A 307 -27.36 22.66 4.33
N ARG A 308 -28.24 22.02 5.11
CA ARG A 308 -29.66 21.91 4.75
C ARG A 308 -30.14 23.34 4.50
N SER A 309 -30.16 23.76 3.24
CA SER A 309 -30.88 24.96 2.83
C SER A 309 -32.26 24.80 3.44
N MET A 310 -32.58 25.66 4.41
CA MET A 310 -33.88 25.70 5.03
C MET A 310 -34.87 25.64 3.89
N SER A 311 -35.67 24.57 3.85
CA SER A 311 -36.88 24.50 3.08
C SER A 311 -37.56 25.86 3.21
N SER A 312 -37.48 26.67 2.17
CA SER A 312 -38.31 27.85 2.07
C SER A 312 -39.73 27.33 2.17
N ASN A 313 -40.42 27.76 3.22
CA ASN A 313 -41.86 27.57 3.33
C ASN A 313 -42.48 28.32 2.15
N VAL A 314 -42.55 27.66 0.99
CA VAL A 314 -43.37 28.10 -0.12
C VAL A 314 -44.80 27.87 0.34
N ILE A 315 -45.36 28.90 0.96
CA ILE A 315 -46.78 29.03 1.23
C ILE A 315 -47.46 28.87 -0.13
N LYS A 316 -48.11 27.72 -0.35
CA LYS A 316 -48.98 27.55 -1.52
C LYS A 316 -50.13 28.53 -1.35
N PRO A 317 -50.38 29.44 -2.30
CA PRO A 317 -51.59 30.24 -2.28
C PRO A 317 -52.79 29.29 -2.44
N ILE A 318 -53.73 29.41 -1.51
CA ILE A 318 -55.04 28.75 -1.59
C ILE A 318 -55.75 29.37 -2.80
N LYS A 319 -56.11 28.53 -3.77
CA LYS A 319 -57.03 28.90 -4.86
C LYS A 319 -58.44 28.46 -4.49
#